data_AF-A0A957J743-F1
#
_entry.id   AF-A0A957J743-F1
#
_cell.length_a   1.000
_cell.length_b   1.000
_cell.length_c   1.000
_cell.angle_alpha   90.00
_cell.angle_beta   90.00
_cell.angle_gamma   90.00
#
_symmetry.space_group_name_H-M   'P 1'
#
loop_
_entity.id
_entity.type
_entity.pdbx_description
1 polymer ?
#
loop_
_entity_poly.entity_id
_entity_poly.type
_entity_poly.pdbx_seq_one_letter_code
_entity_poly.pdbx_strand_id
1 'polypeptide(L)'
;VQPWVLDMDGERPFTIDTPWLNYFHTLVTALDEAAQERATAGIAQAAPDGFAIDAPGNPDSPKLAAGERPLEPGIDLLSQQWNGAQIGFRVYQDWLDVINSTPTTQGKPVYITAGNTFGADQVGPPSENYPAGWLTAALKEVNQQPQIYAFCWFVDQFDYDQQWLDFSLSAPQGAMVEAAQEFEELLAK
;
A
#
# COMPACT_ATOMS: atom_id res chain seq x y z
N VAL A 1 3.14 -5.19 -8.71
CA VAL A 1 3.51 -5.84 -7.43
C VAL A 1 4.47 -6.96 -7.78
N GLN A 2 5.73 -6.83 -7.36
CA GLN A 2 6.69 -7.93 -7.44
C GLN A 2 6.90 -8.48 -6.03
N PRO A 3 6.76 -9.79 -5.83
CA PRO A 3 7.15 -10.39 -4.57
C PRO A 3 8.67 -10.26 -4.39
N TRP A 4 9.10 -9.93 -3.16
CA TRP A 4 10.53 -9.85 -2.82
C TRP A 4 11.26 -11.20 -3.02
N VAL A 5 10.52 -12.31 -2.93
CA VAL A 5 11.00 -13.64 -3.28
C VAL A 5 9.93 -14.39 -4.08
N LEU A 6 10.32 -15.01 -5.20
CA LEU A 6 9.41 -15.64 -6.17
C LEU A 6 8.71 -16.91 -5.65
N ASP A 7 9.17 -17.46 -4.53
CA ASP A 7 8.63 -18.65 -3.85
C ASP A 7 7.72 -18.30 -2.66
N MET A 8 7.41 -17.03 -2.43
CA MET A 8 6.44 -16.59 -1.41
C MET A 8 5.01 -16.83 -1.91
N ASP A 9 4.62 -18.10 -1.96
CA ASP A 9 3.23 -18.54 -1.93
C ASP A 9 2.82 -18.84 -0.47
N GLY A 10 1.54 -19.12 -0.24
CA GLY A 10 1.04 -19.56 1.05
C GLY A 10 0.31 -20.89 0.97
N GLU A 11 0.37 -21.67 2.04
CA GLU A 11 -0.34 -22.96 2.14
C GLU A 11 -1.87 -22.79 2.06
N ARG A 12 -2.38 -21.58 2.34
CA ARG A 12 -3.81 -21.26 2.34
C ARG A 12 -4.12 -20.31 1.18
N PRO A 13 -4.74 -20.81 0.08
CA PRO A 13 -5.08 -19.96 -1.04
C PRO A 13 -6.10 -18.90 -0.63
N PHE A 14 -5.95 -17.70 -1.17
CA PHE A 14 -6.93 -16.63 -1.08
C PHE A 14 -7.86 -16.64 -2.30
N THR A 15 -8.98 -15.91 -2.26
CA THR A 15 -9.95 -15.87 -3.37
C THR A 15 -9.32 -15.37 -4.68
N ILE A 16 -8.43 -14.38 -4.59
CA ILE A 16 -7.57 -13.96 -5.69
C ILE A 16 -6.27 -14.76 -5.59
N ASP A 17 -6.25 -15.90 -6.28
CA ASP A 17 -5.19 -16.90 -6.16
C ASP A 17 -3.87 -16.40 -6.77
N THR A 18 -3.05 -15.73 -5.97
CA THR A 18 -1.72 -15.25 -6.35
C THR A 18 -0.74 -15.50 -5.22
N PRO A 19 0.54 -15.79 -5.52
CA PRO A 19 1.49 -16.23 -4.48
C PRO A 19 1.56 -15.26 -3.30
N TRP A 20 1.70 -13.96 -3.57
CA TRP A 20 1.86 -12.95 -2.53
C TRP A 20 0.58 -12.72 -1.70
N LEU A 21 -0.61 -12.85 -2.29
CA LEU A 21 -1.87 -12.81 -1.52
C LEU A 21 -2.06 -14.07 -0.68
N ASN A 22 -1.74 -15.24 -1.23
CA ASN A 22 -1.81 -16.52 -0.53
C ASN A 22 -0.84 -16.54 0.66
N TYR A 23 0.37 -16.01 0.49
CA TYR A 23 1.35 -15.84 1.56
C TYR A 23 0.77 -14.96 2.66
N PHE A 24 0.27 -13.77 2.32
CA PHE A 24 -0.30 -12.86 3.31
C PHE A 24 -1.52 -13.45 4.01
N HIS A 25 -2.39 -14.14 3.27
CA HIS A 25 -3.55 -14.83 3.82
C HIS A 25 -3.16 -15.96 4.78
N THR A 26 -2.14 -16.73 4.45
CA THR A 26 -1.58 -17.76 5.34
C THR A 26 -1.06 -17.14 6.63
N LEU A 27 -0.33 -16.03 6.54
CA LEU A 27 0.18 -15.30 7.70
C LEU A 27 -0.95 -14.75 8.59
N VAL A 28 -1.94 -14.07 8.00
CA VAL A 28 -3.09 -13.53 8.73
C VAL A 28 -3.89 -14.64 9.41
N THR A 29 -4.10 -15.77 8.73
CA THR A 29 -4.82 -16.90 9.33
C THR A 29 -4.04 -17.54 10.48
N ALA A 30 -2.72 -17.67 10.36
CA ALA A 30 -1.88 -18.17 11.45
C ALA A 30 -1.88 -17.23 12.66
N LEU A 31 -1.91 -15.91 12.44
CA LEU A 31 -2.06 -14.92 13.51
C LEU A 31 -3.40 -15.06 14.22
N ASP A 32 -4.48 -15.30 13.47
CA ASP A 32 -5.82 -15.50 14.02
C ASP A 32 -5.91 -16.77 14.88
N GLU A 33 -5.41 -17.89 14.37
CA GLU A 33 -5.35 -19.15 15.11
C GLU A 33 -4.57 -18.99 16.42
N ALA A 34 -3.38 -18.38 16.37
CA ALA A 34 -2.57 -18.12 17.55
C ALA A 34 -3.27 -17.18 18.54
N ALA A 35 -3.98 -16.16 18.06
CA ALA A 35 -4.73 -15.25 18.92
C ALA A 35 -5.90 -15.97 19.62
N GLN A 36 -6.62 -16.83 18.92
CA GLN A 36 -7.72 -17.63 19.49
C GLN A 36 -7.22 -18.66 20.52
N GLU A 37 -6.11 -19.34 20.25
CA GLU A 37 -5.47 -20.27 21.19
C GLU A 37 -5.04 -19.56 22.48
N ARG A 38 -4.36 -18.42 22.34
CA ARG A 38 -3.93 -17.59 23.47
C ARG A 38 -5.12 -17.05 24.27
N ALA A 39 -6.18 -16.60 23.61
CA ALA A 39 -7.40 -16.16 24.27
C ALA A 39 -8.05 -17.31 25.08
N THR A 40 -8.07 -18.52 24.53
CA THR A 40 -8.56 -19.73 25.22
C THR A 40 -7.72 -20.07 26.44
N ALA A 41 -6.41 -19.79 26.39
CA ALA A 41 -5.49 -19.92 27.52
C ALA A 41 -5.59 -18.76 28.55
N GLY A 42 -6.50 -17.80 28.35
CA GLY A 42 -6.70 -16.66 29.25
C GLY A 42 -5.70 -15.52 29.06
N ILE A 43 -4.93 -15.51 27.97
CA ILE A 43 -4.03 -14.42 27.62
C ILE A 43 -4.83 -13.31 26.96
N ALA A 44 -4.96 -12.18 27.64
CA ALA A 44 -5.62 -10.99 27.10
C ALA A 44 -4.79 -10.36 25.95
N GLN A 45 -5.47 -9.65 25.04
CA GLN A 45 -4.85 -8.87 23.96
C GLN A 45 -3.89 -9.69 23.07
N ALA A 46 -4.26 -10.94 22.78
CA ALA A 46 -3.43 -11.82 21.98
C ALA A 46 -3.44 -11.54 20.47
N ALA A 47 -4.44 -10.80 19.98
CA ALA A 47 -4.58 -10.42 18.58
C ALA A 47 -3.73 -9.18 18.24
N PRO A 48 -3.34 -8.99 16.96
CA PRO A 48 -2.69 -7.75 16.53
C PRO A 48 -3.52 -6.50 16.83
N ASP A 49 -2.85 -5.40 17.14
CA ASP A 49 -3.46 -4.09 17.31
C ASP A 49 -3.72 -3.37 15.97
N GLY A 50 -3.08 -3.83 14.90
CA GLY A 50 -3.23 -3.28 13.55
C GLY A 50 -2.21 -3.86 12.58
N PHE A 51 -2.22 -3.35 11.35
CA PHE A 51 -1.32 -3.76 10.27
C PHE A 51 -0.65 -2.55 9.63
N ALA A 52 0.66 -2.65 9.41
CA ALA A 52 1.39 -1.75 8.52
C ALA A 52 1.45 -2.40 7.13
N ILE A 53 1.09 -1.65 6.10
CA ILE A 53 1.07 -2.11 4.71
C ILE A 53 1.75 -1.10 3.79
N ASP A 54 2.23 -1.61 2.66
CA ASP A 54 2.68 -0.79 1.55
C ASP A 54 1.62 -0.82 0.44
N ALA A 55 1.35 0.35 -0.14
CA ALA A 55 0.38 0.55 -1.20
C ALA A 55 0.93 1.56 -2.23
N PRO A 56 1.92 1.15 -3.04
CA PRO A 56 2.50 2.06 -4.02
C PRO A 56 1.54 2.31 -5.19
N GLY A 57 1.55 3.54 -5.70
CA GLY A 57 0.87 3.92 -6.93
C GLY A 57 1.51 3.30 -8.17
N ASN A 58 0.71 3.21 -9.24
CA ASN A 58 1.17 2.82 -10.56
C ASN A 58 0.74 3.82 -11.65
N PRO A 59 1.17 5.09 -11.54
CA PRO A 59 0.72 6.16 -12.43
C PRO A 59 1.20 5.99 -13.89
N ASP A 60 2.21 5.16 -14.13
CA ASP A 60 2.74 4.88 -15.47
C ASP A 60 2.23 3.56 -16.06
N SER A 61 1.24 2.95 -15.41
CA SER A 61 0.63 1.72 -15.91
C SER A 61 0.12 1.91 -17.34
N PRO A 62 0.46 1.02 -18.28
CA PRO A 62 -0.08 1.07 -19.64
C PRO A 62 -1.60 0.81 -19.70
N LYS A 63 -2.21 0.44 -18.57
CA LYS A 63 -3.66 0.26 -18.41
C LYS A 63 -4.40 1.58 -18.20
N LEU A 64 -3.71 2.66 -17.83
CA LEU A 64 -4.31 3.99 -17.67
C LEU A 64 -4.52 4.66 -19.03
N ALA A 65 -5.64 5.34 -19.19
CA ALA A 65 -5.88 6.19 -20.34
C ALA A 65 -5.08 7.50 -20.24
N ALA A 66 -4.99 8.21 -21.37
CA ALA A 66 -4.33 9.51 -21.42
C ALA A 66 -4.97 10.50 -20.43
N GLY A 67 -4.16 11.07 -19.55
CA GLY A 67 -4.62 12.02 -18.52
C GLY A 67 -5.06 11.39 -17.20
N GLU A 68 -5.07 10.07 -17.07
CA GLU A 68 -5.52 9.40 -15.83
C GLU A 68 -4.41 9.21 -14.79
N ARG A 69 -3.15 9.53 -15.11
CA ARG A 69 -2.01 9.37 -14.17
C ARG A 69 -2.28 9.96 -12.77
N PRO A 70 -2.80 11.20 -12.63
CA PRO A 70 -3.14 11.76 -11.31
C PRO A 70 -4.33 11.10 -10.62
N LEU A 71 -5.21 10.44 -11.38
CA LEU A 71 -6.45 9.83 -10.89
C LEU A 71 -6.27 8.37 -10.48
N GLU A 72 -5.12 7.78 -10.79
CA GLU A 72 -4.78 6.38 -10.51
C GLU A 72 -5.13 5.90 -9.10
N PRO A 73 -4.99 6.70 -8.02
CA PRO A 73 -5.37 6.24 -6.68
C PRO A 73 -6.83 5.82 -6.54
N GLY A 74 -7.71 6.37 -7.38
CA GLY A 74 -9.13 6.03 -7.43
C GLY A 74 -9.53 5.06 -8.55
N ILE A 75 -8.55 4.45 -9.24
CA ILE A 75 -8.79 3.56 -10.39
C ILE A 75 -8.34 2.15 -10.04
N ASP A 76 -9.20 1.17 -10.34
CA ASP A 76 -8.84 -0.23 -10.22
C ASP A 76 -7.89 -0.64 -11.34
N LEU A 77 -6.65 -0.97 -10.97
CA LEU A 77 -5.64 -1.46 -11.89
C LEU A 77 -5.48 -2.96 -11.69
N LEU A 78 -6.38 -3.74 -12.29
CA LEU A 78 -6.39 -5.20 -12.14
C LEU A 78 -5.40 -5.87 -13.09
N SER A 79 -4.60 -6.81 -12.59
CA SER A 79 -3.64 -7.59 -13.39
C SER A 79 -4.18 -8.97 -13.74
N GLN A 80 -4.30 -9.28 -15.04
CA GLN A 80 -4.63 -10.63 -15.50
C GLN A 80 -3.53 -11.65 -15.18
N GLN A 81 -2.27 -11.22 -15.19
CA GLN A 81 -1.14 -12.06 -14.77
C GLN A 81 -1.26 -12.48 -13.31
N TRP A 82 -1.90 -11.65 -12.48
CA TRP A 82 -2.14 -11.89 -11.07
C TRP A 82 -3.61 -12.18 -10.79
N ASN A 83 -4.28 -12.91 -11.68
CA ASN A 83 -5.65 -13.41 -11.47
C ASN A 83 -6.68 -12.34 -11.03
N GLY A 84 -6.50 -11.10 -11.47
CA GLY A 84 -7.38 -9.98 -11.15
C GLY A 84 -6.96 -9.16 -9.93
N ALA A 85 -5.83 -9.45 -9.29
CA ALA A 85 -5.31 -8.64 -8.19
C ALA A 85 -4.98 -7.20 -8.62
N GLN A 86 -5.12 -6.27 -7.68
CA GLN A 86 -4.76 -4.87 -7.85
C GLN A 86 -3.23 -4.72 -7.98
N ILE A 87 -2.80 -3.85 -8.89
CA ILE A 87 -1.38 -3.51 -9.13
C ILE A 87 -1.10 -2.01 -9.13
N GLY A 88 -2.06 -1.23 -8.63
CA GLY A 88 -1.94 0.20 -8.34
C GLY A 88 -2.14 0.49 -6.87
N PHE A 89 -2.36 1.76 -6.53
CA PHE A 89 -2.54 2.23 -5.16
C PHE A 89 -3.59 1.42 -4.39
N ARG A 90 -4.70 1.06 -5.06
CA ARG A 90 -5.79 0.26 -4.49
C ARG A 90 -5.44 -1.19 -4.15
N VAL A 91 -4.18 -1.61 -4.28
CA VAL A 91 -3.71 -2.88 -3.71
C VAL A 91 -4.00 -3.00 -2.21
N TYR A 92 -4.12 -1.88 -1.50
CA TYR A 92 -4.58 -1.90 -0.12
C TYR A 92 -5.95 -2.57 0.04
N GLN A 93 -6.83 -2.55 -0.97
CA GLN A 93 -8.14 -3.21 -0.88
C GLN A 93 -7.98 -4.73 -0.80
N ASP A 94 -7.09 -5.31 -1.61
CA ASP A 94 -6.77 -6.74 -1.54
C ASP A 94 -6.15 -7.08 -0.16
N TRP A 95 -5.31 -6.20 0.39
CA TRP A 95 -4.79 -6.35 1.75
C TRP A 95 -5.90 -6.32 2.80
N LEU A 96 -6.84 -5.39 2.69
CA LEU A 96 -7.97 -5.28 3.62
C LEU A 96 -8.90 -6.48 3.53
N ASP A 97 -9.15 -7.03 2.35
CA ASP A 97 -9.97 -8.23 2.19
C ASP A 97 -9.35 -9.43 2.90
N VAL A 98 -8.02 -9.59 2.83
CA VAL A 98 -7.29 -10.60 3.59
C VAL A 98 -7.34 -10.33 5.10
N ILE A 99 -7.06 -9.10 5.54
CA ILE A 99 -7.10 -8.72 6.96
C ILE A 99 -8.50 -8.95 7.54
N ASN A 100 -9.55 -8.73 6.75
CA ASN A 100 -10.93 -8.87 7.20
C ASN A 100 -11.50 -10.29 7.06
N SER A 101 -10.73 -11.24 6.55
CA SER A 101 -11.19 -12.62 6.36
C SER A 101 -11.25 -13.44 7.66
N THR A 102 -10.63 -12.97 8.75
CA THR A 102 -10.56 -13.72 10.02
C THR A 102 -11.09 -12.92 11.23
N PRO A 103 -11.69 -13.59 12.23
CA PRO A 103 -12.39 -12.91 13.33
C PRO A 103 -11.52 -11.99 14.19
N THR A 104 -10.27 -12.35 14.47
CA THR A 104 -9.43 -11.55 15.39
C THR A 104 -8.73 -10.37 14.70
N THR A 105 -8.69 -10.36 13.36
CA THR A 105 -8.05 -9.32 12.55
C THR A 105 -9.05 -8.40 11.84
N GLN A 106 -10.31 -8.83 11.73
CA GLN A 106 -11.36 -8.04 11.09
C GLN A 106 -11.55 -6.68 11.75
N GLY A 107 -11.56 -5.63 10.92
CA GLY A 107 -11.76 -4.25 11.34
C GLY A 107 -10.58 -3.65 12.12
N LYS A 108 -9.44 -4.35 12.21
CA LYS A 108 -8.25 -3.80 12.87
C LYS A 108 -7.69 -2.61 12.10
N PRO A 109 -7.16 -1.58 12.79
CA PRO A 109 -6.48 -0.45 12.17
C PRO A 109 -5.44 -0.86 11.14
N VAL A 110 -5.42 -0.14 10.01
CA VAL A 110 -4.41 -0.29 8.97
C VAL A 110 -3.71 1.04 8.74
N TYR A 111 -2.39 0.97 8.61
CA TYR A 111 -1.51 2.11 8.40
C TYR A 111 -0.77 1.89 7.08
N ILE A 112 -1.00 2.76 6.10
CA ILE A 112 -0.19 2.77 4.88
C ILE A 112 1.10 3.49 5.21
N THR A 113 2.19 2.74 5.33
CA THR A 113 3.49 3.24 5.81
C THR A 113 4.37 3.79 4.70
N ALA A 114 4.05 3.49 3.44
CA ALA A 114 4.78 3.95 2.28
C ALA A 114 3.83 4.39 1.15
N GLY A 115 3.32 5.62 1.26
CA GLY A 115 2.55 6.28 0.21
C GLY A 115 3.47 6.91 -0.84
N ASN A 116 3.83 6.18 -1.88
CA ASN A 116 4.63 6.69 -2.98
C ASN A 116 4.26 6.02 -4.31
N THR A 117 4.90 6.44 -5.40
CA THR A 117 4.73 5.88 -6.75
C THR A 117 5.90 4.96 -7.13
N PHE A 118 6.69 4.50 -6.14
CA PHE A 118 7.81 3.60 -6.34
C PHE A 118 7.37 2.15 -6.13
N GLY A 119 7.41 1.37 -7.19
CA GLY A 119 7.12 -0.05 -7.16
C GLY A 119 8.13 -0.80 -8.01
N ALA A 120 8.31 -2.09 -7.74
CA ALA A 120 9.31 -2.91 -8.41
C ALA A 120 9.10 -3.05 -9.94
N ASP A 121 7.90 -2.75 -10.44
CA ASP A 121 7.55 -2.74 -11.88
C ASP A 121 7.62 -1.33 -12.51
N GLN A 122 7.98 -0.30 -11.73
CA GLN A 122 8.03 1.09 -12.20
C GLN A 122 9.32 1.39 -12.94
N VAL A 123 9.21 2.23 -13.97
CA VAL A 123 10.33 2.57 -14.86
C VAL A 123 11.28 3.60 -14.21
N GLY A 124 10.83 4.34 -13.19
CA GLY A 124 11.62 5.38 -12.55
C GLY A 124 11.20 5.65 -11.09
N PRO A 125 12.01 6.44 -10.37
CA PRO A 125 11.72 6.84 -9.00
C PRO A 125 10.62 7.92 -8.94
N PRO A 126 10.13 8.27 -7.73
CA PRO A 126 9.11 9.32 -7.56
C PRO A 126 9.44 10.65 -8.23
N SER A 127 10.70 11.09 -8.23
CA SER A 127 11.16 12.30 -8.93
C SER A 127 10.87 12.31 -10.44
N GLU A 128 10.59 11.16 -11.05
CA GLU A 128 10.25 11.04 -12.46
C GLU A 128 8.77 10.73 -12.71
N ASN A 129 8.12 9.99 -11.80
CA ASN A 129 6.80 9.42 -12.06
C ASN A 129 5.66 9.93 -11.17
N TYR A 130 5.91 10.87 -10.24
CA TYR A 130 4.85 11.45 -9.41
C TYR A 130 4.02 12.48 -10.19
N PRO A 131 2.75 12.21 -10.54
CA PRO A 131 1.94 13.22 -11.22
C PRO A 131 1.38 14.24 -10.22
N ALA A 132 1.39 15.53 -10.55
CA ALA A 132 0.66 16.53 -9.78
C ALA A 132 -0.80 16.13 -9.55
N GLY A 133 -1.27 16.26 -8.31
CA GLY A 133 -2.64 15.90 -7.91
C GLY A 133 -2.78 14.48 -7.39
N TRP A 134 -1.74 13.64 -7.50
CA TRP A 134 -1.79 12.25 -7.08
C TRP A 134 -1.92 12.13 -5.55
N LEU A 135 -1.21 12.96 -4.75
CA LEU A 135 -1.34 12.92 -3.29
C LEU A 135 -2.75 13.29 -2.84
N THR A 136 -3.36 14.28 -3.47
CA THR A 136 -4.74 14.70 -3.20
C THR A 136 -5.71 13.60 -3.55
N ALA A 137 -5.52 12.93 -4.69
CA ALA A 137 -6.34 11.79 -5.09
C ALA A 137 -6.18 10.61 -4.12
N ALA A 138 -4.95 10.27 -3.73
CA ALA A 138 -4.66 9.22 -2.77
C ALA A 138 -5.27 9.53 -1.40
N LEU A 139 -5.09 10.75 -0.89
CA LEU A 139 -5.68 11.17 0.38
C LEU A 139 -7.21 11.11 0.33
N LYS A 140 -7.83 11.55 -0.78
CA LYS A 140 -9.28 11.45 -0.98
C LYS A 140 -9.76 10.00 -1.01
N GLU A 141 -9.00 9.10 -1.60
CA GLU A 141 -9.30 7.66 -1.63
C GLU A 141 -9.23 7.06 -0.23
N VAL A 142 -8.12 7.24 0.49
CA VAL A 142 -7.96 6.64 1.83
C VAL A 142 -8.93 7.20 2.86
N ASN A 143 -9.32 8.48 2.73
CA ASN A 143 -10.33 9.10 3.60
C ASN A 143 -11.74 8.49 3.43
N GLN A 144 -11.99 7.75 2.35
CA GLN A 144 -13.23 6.99 2.17
C GLN A 144 -13.19 5.61 2.84
N GLN A 145 -12.01 5.17 3.30
CA GLN A 145 -11.81 3.85 3.88
C GLN A 145 -11.62 3.94 5.41
N PRO A 146 -12.67 3.71 6.23
CA PRO A 146 -12.61 3.89 7.68
C PRO A 146 -11.60 2.99 8.43
N GLN A 147 -11.12 1.92 7.80
CA GLN A 147 -10.11 1.05 8.40
C GLN A 147 -8.68 1.60 8.26
N ILE A 148 -8.44 2.57 7.37
CA ILE A 148 -7.13 3.21 7.19
C ILE A 148 -7.03 4.39 8.17
N TYR A 149 -6.09 4.29 9.12
CA TYR A 149 -5.88 5.29 10.16
C TYR A 149 -4.72 6.24 9.87
N ALA A 150 -3.78 5.85 9.01
CA ALA A 150 -2.70 6.73 8.58
C ALA A 150 -2.31 6.45 7.13
N PHE A 151 -1.94 7.53 6.45
CA PHE A 151 -1.29 7.52 5.15
C PHE A 151 0.01 8.31 5.27
N CYS A 152 1.11 7.58 5.34
CA CYS A 152 2.43 8.13 5.61
C CYS A 152 3.24 8.27 4.32
N TRP A 153 3.94 9.39 4.19
CA TRP A 153 5.04 9.50 3.24
C TRP A 153 6.16 8.54 3.62
N PHE A 154 6.80 7.90 2.64
CA PHE A 154 7.78 6.85 2.89
C PHE A 154 9.09 7.37 3.51
N VAL A 155 9.86 8.16 2.75
CA VAL A 155 11.14 8.75 3.18
C VAL A 155 11.24 10.14 2.60
N ASP A 156 11.53 11.12 3.46
CA ASP A 156 11.69 12.52 3.05
C ASP A 156 13.17 12.92 2.97
N GLN A 157 13.95 12.71 4.02
CA GLN A 157 15.38 13.03 4.01
C GLN A 157 16.16 12.04 4.87
N PHE A 158 17.28 11.57 4.34
CA PHE A 158 18.22 10.72 5.07
C PHE A 158 19.66 11.17 4.77
N ASP A 159 20.24 11.94 5.70
CA ASP A 159 21.53 12.64 5.50
C ASP A 159 22.73 11.73 5.20
N TYR A 160 22.60 10.43 5.44
CA TYR A 160 23.67 9.45 5.27
C TYR A 160 23.59 8.67 3.96
N ASP A 161 22.51 8.83 3.18
CA ASP A 161 22.30 8.08 1.94
C ASP A 161 21.58 8.92 0.88
N GLN A 162 22.28 9.19 -0.22
CA GLN A 162 21.76 9.98 -1.33
C GLN A 162 20.75 9.22 -2.20
N GLN A 163 20.59 7.91 -2.03
CA GLN A 163 19.64 7.12 -2.83
C GLN A 163 18.18 7.55 -2.59
N TRP A 164 17.89 8.25 -1.49
CA TRP A 164 16.56 8.73 -1.14
C TRP A 164 16.24 10.14 -1.65
N LEU A 165 17.19 10.81 -2.34
CA LEU A 165 16.97 12.17 -2.85
C LEU A 165 15.81 12.22 -3.85
N ASP A 166 15.61 11.16 -4.63
CA ASP A 166 14.51 11.05 -5.59
C ASP A 166 13.13 10.87 -4.94
N PHE A 167 13.07 10.73 -3.61
CA PHE A 167 11.86 10.61 -2.81
C PHE A 167 11.60 11.85 -1.94
N SER A 168 12.54 12.81 -1.94
CA SER A 168 12.56 13.90 -0.97
C SER A 168 11.53 14.99 -1.27
N LEU A 169 10.75 15.36 -0.27
CA LEU A 169 9.89 16.55 -0.25
C LEU A 169 10.66 17.78 0.28
N SER A 170 11.62 17.59 1.19
CA SER A 170 12.46 18.64 1.78
C SER A 170 13.60 19.12 0.88
N ALA A 171 14.05 18.28 -0.06
CA ALA A 171 15.04 18.62 -1.09
C ALA A 171 14.53 18.18 -2.48
N PRO A 172 13.41 18.74 -2.96
CA PRO A 172 12.67 18.16 -4.08
C PRO A 172 13.39 18.34 -5.42
N GLN A 173 13.28 17.31 -6.26
CA GLN A 173 13.80 17.27 -7.63
C GLN A 173 12.74 16.74 -8.59
N GLY A 174 12.71 17.25 -9.82
CA GLY A 174 11.76 16.81 -10.84
C GLY A 174 10.31 16.92 -10.36
N ALA A 175 9.56 15.84 -10.50
CA ALA A 175 8.17 15.71 -10.07
C ALA A 175 7.96 15.93 -8.56
N MET A 176 9.00 15.73 -7.74
CA MET A 176 8.90 15.95 -6.28
C MET A 176 8.66 17.41 -5.93
N VAL A 177 8.96 18.37 -6.81
CA VAL A 177 8.65 19.80 -6.57
C VAL A 177 7.15 20.02 -6.47
N GLU A 178 6.39 19.42 -7.38
CA GLU A 178 4.93 19.50 -7.37
C GLU A 178 4.35 18.70 -6.21
N ALA A 179 4.88 17.51 -5.93
CA ALA A 179 4.44 16.69 -4.80
C ALA A 179 4.71 17.37 -3.43
N ALA A 180 5.85 18.04 -3.25
CA ALA A 180 6.17 18.79 -2.04
C ALA A 180 5.19 19.95 -1.82
N GLN A 181 4.91 20.71 -2.87
CA GLN A 181 3.92 21.79 -2.80
C GLN A 181 2.53 21.22 -2.46
N GLU A 182 2.12 20.15 -3.12
CA GLU A 182 0.83 19.49 -2.86
C GLU A 182 0.74 18.98 -1.41
N PHE A 183 1.80 18.39 -0.88
CA PHE A 183 1.86 17.92 0.51
C PHE A 183 1.64 19.07 1.52
N GLU A 184 2.32 20.20 1.34
CA GLU A 184 2.13 21.40 2.16
C GLU A 184 0.69 21.94 2.08
N GLU A 185 0.10 21.96 0.88
CA GLU A 185 -1.28 22.39 0.68
C GLU A 185 -2.31 21.46 1.35
N LEU A 186 -1.98 20.18 1.49
CA LEU A 186 -2.82 19.20 2.19
C LEU A 186 -2.68 19.33 3.71
N LEU A 187 -1.50 19.65 4.24
CA LEU A 187 -1.28 19.89 5.67
C LEU A 187 -1.87 21.21 6.18
N ALA A 188 -2.06 22.19 5.30
CA ALA A 188 -2.62 23.50 5.65
C ALA A 188 -4.15 23.51 5.84
N LYS A 189 -4.84 22.38 5.64
CA LYS A 189 -6.30 22.24 5.72
C LYS A 189 -6.74 21.56 7.01
#